data_AF-A0A329JGD1-F1
#
_entry.id   AF-A0A329JGD1-F1
#
_cell.length_a   1.000
_cell.length_b   1.000
_cell.length_c   1.000
_cell.angle_alpha   90.00
_cell.angle_beta   90.00
_cell.angle_gamma   90.00
#
_symmetry.space_group_name_H-M   'P 1'
#
loop_
_entity.id
_entity.type
_entity.pdbx_description
1 polymer ?
#
loop_
_entity_poly.entity_id
_entity_poly.type
_entity_poly.pdbx_seq_one_letter_code
_entity_poly.pdbx_strand_id
1 'polypeptide(L)'
;MRKTLMALMFAAALPTVAMAMPPEGGPMGGPGFDGPGMHHHRGPFDRLNLTPEQRQQVGKLMGDQWRGRSEITQKYLAKLSPADQKAMKDEIEAKHAKTQADIRAMLTPEQQKTFDQLQKEREQRRAERAEFEAWKAQKAQKTQ
;
A
#
# COMPACT_ATOMS: atom_id res chain seq x y z
N MET A 1 -19.69 32.06 -43.85
CA MET A 1 -19.77 30.91 -44.77
C MET A 1 -19.15 29.68 -44.10
N ARG A 2 -19.80 28.51 -44.24
CA ARG A 2 -19.37 27.12 -43.91
C ARG A 2 -19.21 26.83 -42.39
N LYS A 3 -20.20 26.33 -41.64
CA LYS A 3 -20.93 25.03 -41.64
C LYS A 3 -20.01 23.80 -41.57
N THR A 4 -20.04 23.08 -40.45
CA THR A 4 -20.45 21.65 -40.35
C THR A 4 -20.60 21.20 -38.88
N LEU A 5 -21.84 20.90 -38.49
CA LEU A 5 -22.23 20.03 -37.38
C LEU A 5 -22.03 18.57 -37.79
N MET A 6 -21.67 17.68 -36.87
CA MET A 6 -22.19 16.30 -36.81
C MET A 6 -22.05 15.74 -35.39
N ALA A 7 -23.20 15.54 -34.74
CA ALA A 7 -23.36 14.69 -33.57
C ALA A 7 -23.65 13.25 -34.03
N LEU A 8 -23.15 12.25 -33.31
CA LEU A 8 -23.64 10.87 -33.43
C LEU A 8 -23.47 10.16 -32.08
N MET A 9 -24.57 10.19 -31.30
CA MET A 9 -24.85 9.25 -30.21
C MET A 9 -25.07 7.87 -30.81
N PHE A 10 -24.45 6.83 -30.24
CA PHE A 10 -24.86 5.45 -30.44
C PHE A 10 -25.19 4.84 -29.08
N ALA A 11 -26.48 4.80 -28.78
CA ALA A 11 -27.04 4.01 -27.69
C ALA A 11 -27.10 2.55 -28.15
N ALA A 12 -26.38 1.67 -27.45
CA ALA A 12 -26.59 0.23 -27.51
C ALA A 12 -27.00 -0.25 -26.12
N ALA A 13 -28.30 -0.38 -25.92
CA ALA A 13 -28.89 -1.25 -24.90
C ALA A 13 -28.86 -2.70 -25.42
N LEU A 14 -28.71 -3.68 -24.53
CA LEU A 14 -29.19 -5.08 -24.55
C LEU A 14 -28.43 -5.90 -23.45
N PRO A 15 -28.91 -7.06 -22.97
CA PRO A 15 -29.86 -7.23 -21.87
C PRO A 15 -29.24 -7.95 -20.65
N THR A 16 -29.84 -7.73 -19.48
CA THR A 16 -29.63 -8.48 -18.23
C THR A 16 -29.74 -9.99 -18.43
N VAL A 17 -28.65 -10.72 -18.19
CA VAL A 17 -28.68 -12.17 -17.91
C VAL A 17 -28.48 -12.34 -16.41
N ALA A 18 -29.58 -12.65 -15.71
CA ALA A 18 -29.52 -13.26 -14.39
C ALA A 18 -29.27 -14.76 -14.58
N MET A 19 -28.12 -15.26 -14.11
CA MET A 19 -27.91 -16.68 -13.87
C MET A 19 -27.68 -16.87 -12.38
N ALA A 20 -28.63 -17.57 -11.77
CA ALA A 20 -28.64 -17.92 -10.36
C ALA A 20 -27.82 -19.19 -10.10
N MET A 21 -27.00 -19.13 -9.03
CA MET A 21 -26.57 -20.21 -8.11
C MET A 21 -25.69 -21.37 -8.65
N PRO A 22 -24.71 -21.85 -7.86
CA PRO A 22 -24.94 -22.49 -6.56
C PRO A 22 -24.19 -21.89 -5.35
N PRO A 23 -24.76 -22.02 -4.13
CA PRO A 23 -24.01 -21.93 -2.89
C PRO A 23 -23.32 -23.28 -2.63
N GLU A 24 -22.05 -23.25 -2.24
CA GLU A 24 -21.38 -24.18 -1.32
C GLU A 24 -19.87 -24.06 -1.51
N GLY A 25 -19.25 -23.26 -0.65
CA GLY A 25 -17.81 -23.30 -0.41
C GLY A 25 -17.62 -23.27 1.09
N GLY A 26 -17.61 -24.46 1.70
CA GLY A 26 -17.40 -24.66 3.13
C GLY A 26 -16.05 -24.14 3.64
N PRO A 27 -15.82 -24.24 4.96
CA PRO A 27 -14.86 -23.43 5.71
C PRO A 27 -13.42 -23.92 5.51
N MET A 28 -12.57 -23.05 4.96
CA MET A 28 -11.11 -23.20 4.92
C MET A 28 -10.56 -21.87 5.45
N GLY A 29 -9.81 -21.75 6.54
CA GLY A 29 -9.04 -22.70 7.33
C GLY A 29 -7.80 -21.93 7.81
N GLY A 30 -7.72 -21.63 9.11
CA GLY A 30 -6.49 -21.21 9.81
C GLY A 30 -6.12 -19.71 9.77
N PRO A 31 -5.62 -19.13 10.89
CA PRO A 31 -5.21 -17.73 10.97
C PRO A 31 -3.87 -17.50 10.27
N GLY A 32 -3.92 -17.20 8.97
CA GLY A 32 -2.82 -16.64 8.21
C GLY A 32 -2.64 -15.16 8.55
N PHE A 33 -1.41 -14.76 8.86
CA PHE A 33 -1.00 -13.37 9.11
C PHE A 33 -0.99 -12.58 7.79
N ASP A 34 -2.15 -12.35 7.20
CA ASP A 34 -2.31 -11.62 5.94
C ASP A 34 -2.53 -10.13 6.20
N GLY A 35 -1.42 -9.40 6.32
CA GLY A 35 -1.44 -7.95 6.26
C GLY A 35 -1.70 -7.47 4.82
N PRO A 36 -2.56 -6.44 4.60
CA PRO A 36 -2.89 -5.97 3.27
C PRO A 36 -1.67 -5.27 2.63
N GLY A 37 -1.03 -5.95 1.68
CA GLY A 37 0.09 -5.40 0.91
C GLY A 37 1.16 -6.40 0.47
N MET A 38 1.17 -7.62 1.00
CA MET A 38 2.01 -8.68 0.45
C MET A 38 1.31 -9.30 -0.74
N HIS A 39 1.43 -8.66 -1.92
CA HIS A 39 1.24 -9.42 -3.15
C HIS A 39 2.15 -10.64 -3.05
N HIS A 40 1.56 -11.84 -3.08
CA HIS A 40 2.28 -13.10 -3.27
C HIS A 40 2.92 -13.12 -4.66
N HIS A 41 3.85 -12.20 -4.91
CA HIS A 41 4.82 -12.37 -5.97
C HIS A 41 5.63 -13.58 -5.55
N ARG A 42 5.27 -14.74 -6.13
CA ARG A 42 6.04 -15.97 -5.97
C ARG A 42 7.48 -15.62 -6.35
N GLY A 43 8.32 -15.46 -5.35
CA GLY A 43 9.71 -15.12 -5.53
C GLY A 43 10.42 -16.24 -6.28
N PRO A 44 11.65 -16.02 -6.77
CA PRO A 44 12.42 -17.08 -7.43
C PRO A 44 12.54 -18.35 -6.57
N PHE A 45 12.49 -18.22 -5.24
CA PHE A 45 12.56 -19.31 -4.27
C PHE A 45 11.28 -20.18 -4.18
N ASP A 46 10.13 -19.70 -4.66
CA ASP A 46 8.89 -20.47 -4.60
C ASP A 46 8.85 -21.64 -5.60
N ARG A 47 9.75 -21.64 -6.58
CA ARG A 47 9.92 -22.74 -7.55
C ARG A 47 10.86 -23.85 -7.05
N LEU A 48 11.52 -23.64 -5.91
CA LEU A 48 12.54 -24.55 -5.39
C LEU A 48 11.97 -25.66 -4.49
N ASN A 49 10.63 -25.76 -4.36
CA ASN A 49 9.95 -26.75 -3.52
C ASN A 49 10.56 -26.86 -2.11
N LEU A 50 10.80 -25.71 -1.47
CA LEU A 50 11.42 -25.61 -0.15
C LEU A 50 10.56 -26.29 0.93
N THR A 51 11.20 -27.01 1.85
CA THR A 51 10.55 -27.50 3.07
C THR A 51 10.11 -26.33 3.97
N PRO A 52 9.19 -26.53 4.92
CA PRO A 52 8.76 -25.47 5.84
C PRO A 52 9.94 -24.80 6.59
N GLU A 53 10.91 -25.57 7.04
CA GLU A 53 12.09 -25.10 7.76
C GLU A 53 13.00 -24.26 6.85
N GLN A 54 13.19 -24.71 5.60
CA GLN A 54 13.95 -23.96 4.61
C GLN A 54 13.26 -22.64 4.27
N ARG A 55 11.93 -22.63 4.12
CA ARG A 55 11.16 -21.39 3.90
C ARG A 55 11.33 -20.40 5.03
N GLN A 56 11.31 -20.86 6.28
CA GLN A 56 11.54 -20.00 7.44
C GLN A 56 12.95 -19.40 7.43
N GLN A 57 13.98 -20.21 7.15
CA GLN A 57 15.36 -19.72 7.08
C GLN A 57 15.57 -18.72 5.94
N VAL A 58 15.03 -19.01 4.75
CA VAL A 58 15.07 -18.09 3.60
C VAL A 58 14.33 -16.79 3.93
N GLY A 59 13.15 -16.87 4.57
CA GLY A 59 12.41 -15.69 5.01
C GLY A 59 13.21 -14.83 5.99
N LYS A 60 13.94 -15.44 6.93
CA LYS A 60 14.85 -14.73 7.83
C LYS A 60 15.96 -14.01 7.05
N LEU A 61 16.64 -14.72 6.14
CA LEU A 61 17.71 -14.15 5.31
C LEU A 61 17.21 -12.97 4.44
N MET A 62 16.02 -13.08 3.86
CA MET A 62 15.41 -11.99 3.09
C MET A 62 15.07 -10.80 3.97
N GLY A 63 14.56 -11.05 5.18
CA GLY A 63 14.30 -10.01 6.18
C GLY A 63 15.59 -9.30 6.61
N ASP A 64 16.67 -10.05 6.86
CA ASP A 64 17.99 -9.51 7.20
C ASP A 64 18.57 -8.68 6.04
N GLN A 65 18.46 -9.17 4.79
CA GLN A 65 18.87 -8.43 3.61
C GLN A 65 18.10 -7.11 3.46
N TRP A 66 16.78 -7.14 3.65
CA TRP A 66 15.94 -5.94 3.55
C TRP A 66 16.29 -4.92 4.64
N ARG A 67 16.52 -5.37 5.88
CA ARG A 67 17.02 -4.52 6.97
C ARG A 67 18.38 -3.92 6.64
N GLY A 68 19.35 -4.74 6.22
CA GLY A 68 20.69 -4.28 5.85
C GLY A 68 20.66 -3.24 4.73
N ARG A 69 19.80 -3.43 3.71
CA ARG A 69 19.60 -2.42 2.66
C ARG A 69 19.04 -1.11 3.23
N SER A 70 18.07 -1.18 4.13
CA SER A 70 17.50 0.00 4.79
C SER A 70 18.56 0.75 5.60
N GLU A 71 19.34 0.03 6.41
CA GLU A 71 20.42 0.58 7.23
C GLU A 71 21.49 1.29 6.38
N ILE A 72 21.91 0.67 5.28
CA ILE A 72 22.87 1.28 4.34
C ILE A 72 22.30 2.59 3.80
N THR A 73 21.07 2.58 3.29
CA THR A 73 20.42 3.80 2.77
C THR A 73 20.34 4.88 3.84
N GLN A 74 19.86 4.55 5.04
CA GLN A 74 19.74 5.50 6.14
C GLN A 74 21.10 6.08 6.56
N LYS A 75 22.16 5.26 6.58
CA LYS A 75 23.53 5.71 6.87
C LYS A 75 24.01 6.78 5.89
N TYR A 76 23.64 6.69 4.60
CA TYR A 76 24.01 7.70 3.62
C TYR A 76 23.05 8.89 3.62
N LEU A 77 21.75 8.68 3.84
CA LEU A 77 20.78 9.78 4.00
C LEU A 77 21.12 10.67 5.21
N ALA A 78 21.63 10.08 6.30
CA ALA A 78 22.07 10.84 7.48
C ALA A 78 23.25 11.78 7.20
N LYS A 79 23.97 11.60 6.08
CA LYS A 79 25.06 12.50 5.66
C LYS A 79 24.55 13.72 4.88
N LEU A 80 23.30 13.71 4.45
CA LEU A 80 22.68 14.87 3.81
C LEU A 80 22.55 16.01 4.82
N SER A 81 22.66 17.24 4.34
CA SER A 81 22.41 18.41 5.17
C SER A 81 20.96 18.41 5.68
N PRO A 82 20.65 19.06 6.82
CA PRO A 82 19.26 19.18 7.28
C PRO A 82 18.33 19.81 6.23
N ALA A 83 18.85 20.73 5.41
CA ALA A 83 18.11 21.34 4.32
C ALA A 83 17.78 20.34 3.21
N ASP A 84 18.75 19.54 2.77
CA ASP A 84 18.53 18.51 1.74
C ASP A 84 17.61 17.39 2.23
N GLN A 85 17.74 16.99 3.49
CA GLN A 85 16.82 16.02 4.10
C GLN A 85 15.38 16.54 4.12
N LYS A 86 15.19 17.84 4.41
CA LYS A 86 13.87 18.48 4.37
C LYS A 86 13.35 18.56 2.93
N ALA A 87 14.17 19.02 1.98
CA ALA A 87 13.79 19.10 0.58
C ALA A 87 13.35 17.73 0.03
N MET A 88 14.10 16.68 0.33
CA MET A 88 13.73 15.31 -0.06
C MET A 88 12.37 14.89 0.53
N LYS A 89 12.11 15.17 1.83
CA LYS A 89 10.82 14.85 2.46
C LYS A 89 9.68 15.63 1.83
N ASP A 90 9.86 16.94 1.64
CA ASP A 90 8.86 17.82 1.03
C ASP A 90 8.53 17.34 -0.41
N GLU A 91 9.54 16.97 -1.20
CA GLU A 91 9.34 16.44 -2.56
C GLU A 91 8.56 15.12 -2.58
N ILE A 92 8.87 14.21 -1.64
CA ILE A 92 8.16 12.94 -1.49
C ILE A 92 6.70 13.21 -1.12
N GLU A 93 6.44 14.08 -0.15
CA GLU A 93 5.09 14.47 0.26
C GLU A 93 4.30 15.11 -0.88
N ALA A 94 4.92 16.03 -1.63
CA ALA A 94 4.30 16.67 -2.78
C ALA A 94 3.93 15.63 -3.87
N LYS A 95 4.83 14.68 -4.17
CA LYS A 95 4.55 13.58 -5.12
C LYS A 95 3.44 12.66 -4.64
N HIS A 96 3.39 12.36 -3.34
CA HIS A 96 2.31 11.56 -2.76
C HIS A 96 0.97 12.30 -2.84
N ALA A 97 0.91 13.57 -2.46
CA ALA A 97 -0.31 14.37 -2.53
C ALA A 97 -0.83 14.47 -3.98
N LYS A 98 0.07 14.71 -4.95
CA LYS A 98 -0.29 14.71 -6.37
C LYS A 98 -0.87 13.36 -6.81
N THR A 99 -0.17 12.26 -6.54
CA THR A 99 -0.64 10.91 -6.89
C THR A 99 -2.01 10.61 -6.29
N GLN A 100 -2.25 11.03 -5.04
CA GLN A 100 -3.55 10.84 -4.38
C GLN A 100 -4.66 11.65 -5.04
N ALA A 101 -4.39 12.91 -5.41
CA ALA A 101 -5.35 13.74 -6.15
C ALA A 101 -5.68 13.13 -7.52
N ASP A 102 -4.66 12.68 -8.26
CA ASP A 102 -4.81 12.03 -9.56
C ASP A 102 -5.63 10.73 -9.45
N ILE A 103 -5.37 9.90 -8.42
CA ILE A 103 -6.18 8.72 -8.12
C ILE A 103 -7.63 9.12 -7.85
N ARG A 104 -7.85 10.07 -6.94
CA ARG A 104 -9.19 10.52 -6.55
C ARG A 104 -10.00 11.03 -7.76
N ALA A 105 -9.35 11.72 -8.69
CA ALA A 105 -9.99 12.24 -9.90
C ALA A 105 -10.50 11.14 -10.85
N MET A 106 -9.93 9.93 -10.80
CA MET A 106 -10.37 8.78 -11.60
C MET A 106 -11.50 7.98 -10.94
N LEU A 107 -11.82 8.23 -9.68
CA LEU A 107 -12.82 7.48 -8.92
C LEU A 107 -14.24 8.04 -9.12
N THR A 108 -15.24 7.16 -9.02
CA THR A 108 -16.65 7.57 -8.99
C THR A 108 -16.97 8.32 -7.69
N PRO A 109 -18.07 9.11 -7.62
CA PRO A 109 -18.42 9.85 -6.40
C PRO A 109 -18.57 8.97 -5.15
N GLU A 110 -19.08 7.74 -5.28
CA GLU A 110 -19.18 6.81 -4.15
C GLU A 110 -17.81 6.26 -3.74
N GLN A 111 -16.95 5.93 -4.70
CA GLN A 111 -15.58 5.48 -4.42
C GLN A 111 -14.75 6.60 -3.78
N GLN A 112 -14.95 7.86 -4.17
CA GLN A 112 -14.29 9.01 -3.55
C GLN A 112 -14.62 9.12 -2.06
N LYS A 113 -15.88 8.90 -1.64
CA LYS A 113 -16.25 8.91 -0.22
C LYS A 113 -15.47 7.86 0.58
N THR A 114 -15.39 6.64 0.06
CA THR A 114 -14.63 5.55 0.70
C THR A 114 -13.14 5.86 0.72
N PHE A 115 -12.60 6.39 -0.39
CA PHE A 115 -11.19 6.77 -0.47
C PHE A 115 -10.84 7.87 0.53
N ASP A 116 -11.64 8.94 0.60
CA ASP A 116 -11.43 10.06 1.53
C ASP A 116 -11.52 9.58 2.99
N GLN A 117 -12.41 8.63 3.31
CA GLN A 117 -12.49 8.01 4.64
C GLN A 117 -11.24 7.18 4.97
N LEU A 118 -10.77 6.34 4.05
CA LEU A 118 -9.54 5.55 4.23
C LEU A 118 -8.31 6.43 4.45
N GLN A 119 -8.27 7.61 3.82
CA GLN A 119 -7.17 8.56 4.00
C GLN A 119 -7.16 9.16 5.41
N LYS A 120 -8.34 9.52 5.95
CA LYS A 120 -8.47 9.96 7.35
C LYS A 120 -8.04 8.88 8.33
N GLU A 121 -8.45 7.63 8.12
CA GLU A 121 -8.05 6.50 8.98
C GLU A 121 -6.55 6.22 8.92
N ARG A 122 -5.92 6.41 7.76
CA ARG A 122 -4.46 6.31 7.63
C ARG A 122 -3.75 7.42 8.38
N GLU A 123 -4.25 8.64 8.34
CA GLU A 123 -3.71 9.77 9.10
C GLU A 123 -3.82 9.54 10.61
N GLN A 124 -4.98 9.09 11.09
CA GLN A 124 -5.18 8.72 12.49
C GLN A 124 -4.20 7.63 12.93
N ARG A 125 -4.10 6.52 12.19
CA ARG A 125 -3.14 5.45 12.52
C ARG A 125 -1.68 5.90 12.49
N ARG A 126 -1.33 6.87 11.63
CA ARG A 126 0.01 7.46 11.62
C ARG A 126 0.26 8.30 12.87
N ALA A 127 -0.71 9.11 13.28
CA ALA A 127 -0.64 9.90 14.51
C ALA A 127 -0.54 9.00 15.76
N GLU A 128 -1.42 8.00 15.88
CA GLU A 128 -1.39 7.02 16.98
C GLU A 128 -0.06 6.27 17.06
N ARG A 129 0.50 5.87 15.91
CA ARG A 129 1.82 5.24 15.86
C ARG A 129 2.93 6.19 16.32
N ALA A 130 2.89 7.45 15.89
CA ALA A 130 3.88 8.44 16.32
C ALA A 130 3.82 8.69 17.84
N GLU A 131 2.63 8.76 18.42
CA GLU A 131 2.43 8.85 19.87
C GLU A 131 2.98 7.61 20.59
N PHE A 132 2.69 6.42 20.06
CA PHE A 132 3.20 5.16 20.62
C PHE A 132 4.73 5.06 20.56
N GLU A 133 5.35 5.47 19.45
CA GLU A 133 6.80 5.53 19.31
C GLU A 133 7.43 6.52 20.29
N ALA A 134 6.82 7.70 20.47
CA ALA A 134 7.25 8.68 21.47
C ALA A 134 7.14 8.14 22.90
N TRP A 135 6.03 7.46 23.24
CA TRP A 135 5.86 6.78 24.53
C TRP A 135 6.93 5.70 24.75
N LYS A 136 7.21 4.88 23.74
CA LYS A 136 8.23 3.83 23.80
C LYS A 136 9.63 4.41 24.03
N ALA A 137 9.97 5.52 23.37
CA ALA A 137 11.23 6.23 23.57
C ALA A 137 11.36 6.78 25.00
N GLN A 138 10.30 7.41 25.53
CA GLN A 138 10.27 7.88 26.92
C GLN A 138 10.42 6.74 27.94
N LYS A 139 9.81 5.58 27.68
CA LYS A 139 9.94 4.40 28.55
C LYS A 139 11.36 3.83 28.52
N ALA A 140 11.98 3.73 27.35
CA ALA A 140 13.37 3.28 27.22
C ALA A 140 14.34 4.17 28.00
N GLN A 141 14.15 5.50 27.97
CA GLN A 141 14.96 6.46 28.74
C GLN A 141 14.79 6.33 30.27
N LYS A 142 13.62 5.90 30.74
CA LYS A 142 13.36 5.68 32.18
C LYS A 142 13.88 4.33 32.71
N THR A 143 14.40 3.48 31.83
CA THR A 143 14.87 2.12 32.18
C THR A 143 16.40 1.98 32.03
N GLN A 144 17.10 3.08 31.77
CA GLN A 144 18.56 3.24 31.85
C GLN A 144 18.93 4.04 33.09
#